data_AF-A0A2V5Y8U9-F1
#
_entry.id   AF-A0A2V5Y8U9-F1
#
_cell.length_a   1.000
_cell.length_b   1.000
_cell.length_c   1.000
_cell.angle_alpha   90.00
_cell.angle_beta   90.00
_cell.angle_gamma   90.00
#
_symmetry.space_group_name_H-M   'P 1'
#
loop_
_entity.id
_entity.type
_entity.pdbx_description
1 polymer ?
#
loop_
_entity_poly.entity_id
_entity_poly.type
_entity_poly.pdbx_seq_one_letter_code
_entity_poly.pdbx_strand_id
1 'polypeptide(L)'
;MQDGFDGGVLEISFDDGLTFQDILAAGGTFATGGYNETISTCCGNPLAGRQAWTGNSGGFISTTVNLPYSSLPIILRWRMGSDSSVSGEGWRVDSVAITIPCPPPPPTGRGRPTPHPRPTPH
;
A
#
# COMPACT_ATOMS: atom_id res chain seq x y z
N MET A 1 4.20 21.55 -2.73
CA MET A 1 5.13 20.79 -3.57
C MET A 1 4.90 21.29 -4.97
N GLN A 2 5.98 21.45 -5.74
CA GLN A 2 5.88 21.78 -7.14
C GLN A 2 5.27 20.60 -7.91
N ASP A 3 4.34 20.89 -8.82
CA ASP A 3 3.67 19.88 -9.65
C ASP A 3 4.65 19.23 -10.62
N GLY A 4 4.66 17.89 -10.69
CA GLY A 4 5.59 17.11 -11.51
C GLY A 4 7.09 17.17 -11.14
N PHE A 5 7.54 18.04 -10.23
CA PHE A 5 8.97 18.16 -9.86
C PHE A 5 9.27 17.72 -8.43
N ASP A 6 8.35 17.96 -7.50
CA ASP A 6 8.39 17.43 -6.14
C ASP A 6 7.43 16.24 -6.04
N GLY A 7 7.67 15.31 -5.12
CA GLY A 7 6.66 14.32 -4.83
C GLY A 7 6.89 13.46 -3.60
N GLY A 8 5.81 12.81 -3.18
CA GLY A 8 5.78 11.84 -2.11
C GLY A 8 5.55 10.43 -2.65
N VAL A 9 6.25 9.45 -2.07
CA VAL A 9 6.09 8.02 -2.37
C VAL A 9 5.83 7.23 -1.09
N LEU A 10 5.13 6.10 -1.23
CA LEU A 10 5.02 5.06 -0.21
C LEU A 10 5.97 3.91 -0.56
N GLU A 11 6.81 3.55 0.40
CA GLU A 11 7.77 2.47 0.28
C GLU A 11 7.54 1.42 1.37
N ILE A 12 7.96 0.20 1.10
CA ILE A 12 7.85 -0.96 2.00
C ILE A 12 9.21 -1.66 2.11
N SER A 13 9.53 -2.12 3.32
CA SER A 13 10.67 -2.98 3.62
C SER A 13 10.18 -4.30 4.21
N PHE A 14 10.85 -5.39 3.82
CA PHE A 14 10.65 -6.76 4.31
C PHE A 14 11.87 -7.29 5.08
N ASP A 15 12.89 -6.46 5.27
CA ASP A 15 14.21 -6.81 5.78
C ASP A 15 14.65 -5.84 6.90
N ASP A 16 13.71 -5.54 7.80
CA ASP A 16 13.93 -4.70 8.99
C ASP A 16 14.49 -3.30 8.66
N GLY A 17 14.10 -2.74 7.52
CA GLY A 17 14.46 -1.40 7.08
C GLY A 17 15.83 -1.31 6.39
N LEU A 18 16.49 -2.43 6.08
CA LEU A 18 17.74 -2.43 5.33
C LEU A 18 17.53 -1.97 3.88
N THR A 19 16.47 -2.44 3.22
CA THR A 19 16.08 -2.01 1.88
C THR A 19 14.62 -1.60 1.83
N PHE A 20 14.32 -0.63 0.96
CA PHE A 20 12.98 -0.12 0.74
C PHE A 20 12.66 -0.17 -0.75
N GLN A 21 11.50 -0.70 -1.08
CA GLN A 21 10.98 -0.76 -2.44
C GLN A 21 9.75 0.14 -2.55
N ASP A 22 9.54 0.75 -3.71
CA ASP A 22 8.28 1.41 -4.01
C ASP A 22 7.12 0.43 -3.86
N ILE A 23 5.99 0.87 -3.32
CA ILE A 23 4.86 -0.01 -3.05
C ILE A 23 4.33 -0.72 -4.30
N LEU A 24 4.37 -0.06 -5.47
CA LEU A 24 3.96 -0.67 -6.74
C LEU A 24 4.98 -1.71 -7.21
N ALA A 25 6.27 -1.42 -7.07
CA ALA A 25 7.35 -2.35 -7.41
C ALA A 25 7.34 -3.59 -6.49
N ALA A 26 6.93 -3.42 -5.24
CA ALA A 26 6.77 -4.51 -4.28
C ALA A 26 5.51 -5.38 -4.54
N GLY A 27 4.70 -5.05 -5.55
CA GLY A 27 3.47 -5.78 -5.91
C GLY A 27 2.20 -5.29 -5.19
N GLY A 28 2.27 -4.17 -4.47
CA GLY A 28 1.10 -3.49 -3.94
C GLY A 28 0.30 -2.78 -5.03
N THR A 29 -0.94 -2.40 -4.72
CA THR A 29 -1.82 -1.66 -5.64
C THR A 29 -2.59 -0.57 -4.91
N PHE A 30 -2.92 0.52 -5.60
CA PHE A 30 -3.83 1.54 -5.08
C PHE A 30 -5.28 1.16 -5.41
N ALA A 31 -6.12 1.04 -4.39
CA ALA A 31 -7.56 0.96 -4.56
C ALA A 31 -8.16 2.37 -4.79
N THR A 32 -7.62 3.38 -4.10
CA THR A 32 -8.02 4.79 -4.22
C THR A 32 -6.84 5.72 -3.94
N GLY A 33 -6.89 6.94 -4.48
CA GLY A 33 -5.93 8.01 -4.17
C GLY A 33 -4.47 7.66 -4.45
N GLY A 34 -4.21 6.90 -5.52
CA GLY A 34 -2.85 6.53 -5.93
C GLY A 34 -2.05 7.69 -6.51
N TYR A 35 -0.82 7.39 -6.92
CA TYR A 35 0.08 8.35 -7.57
C TYR A 35 -0.59 9.02 -8.79
N ASN A 36 -0.37 10.32 -8.95
CA ASN A 36 -0.98 11.13 -10.01
C ASN A 36 -0.02 11.41 -11.18
N GLU A 37 1.30 11.35 -10.97
CA GLU A 37 2.28 11.67 -12.00
C GLU A 37 3.63 11.01 -11.77
N THR A 38 4.47 11.00 -12.80
CA THR A 38 5.90 10.64 -12.69
C THR A 38 6.72 11.90 -12.46
N ILE A 39 7.58 11.89 -11.43
CA ILE A 39 8.47 13.01 -11.13
C ILE A 39 9.46 13.22 -12.29
N SER A 40 9.61 14.48 -12.69
CA SER A 40 10.59 14.91 -13.70
C SER A 40 11.99 14.38 -13.39
N THR A 41 12.71 13.96 -14.43
CA THR A 41 14.08 13.47 -14.30
C THR A 41 15.13 14.57 -14.20
N CYS A 42 14.71 15.83 -14.34
CA CYS A 42 15.61 16.97 -14.19
C CYS A 42 15.74 17.41 -12.73
N CYS A 43 16.51 18.48 -12.54
CA CYS A 43 16.32 19.39 -11.42
C CYS A 43 16.62 18.80 -10.02
N GLY A 44 17.28 17.63 -9.97
CA GLY A 44 17.94 17.14 -8.76
C GLY A 44 17.03 16.45 -7.74
N ASN A 45 15.78 16.13 -8.07
CA ASN A 45 14.94 15.38 -7.15
C ASN A 45 15.48 13.94 -6.96
N PRO A 46 15.75 13.47 -5.73
CA PRO A 46 16.23 12.11 -5.48
C PRO A 46 15.20 11.00 -5.79
N LEU A 47 13.95 11.37 -6.09
CA LEU A 47 12.86 10.49 -6.51
C LEU A 47 12.53 10.63 -8.01
N ALA A 48 13.34 11.38 -8.77
CA ALA A 48 13.22 11.56 -10.22
C ALA A 48 12.91 10.25 -10.97
N GLY A 49 11.94 10.30 -11.88
CA GLY A 49 11.52 9.17 -12.72
C GLY A 49 10.59 8.17 -12.04
N ARG A 50 10.24 8.37 -10.76
CA ARG A 50 9.26 7.52 -10.06
C ARG A 50 7.86 8.08 -10.17
N GLN A 51 6.86 7.19 -10.23
CA GLN A 51 5.47 7.59 -9.97
C GLN A 51 5.34 8.04 -8.52
N ALA A 52 4.63 9.14 -8.29
CA ALA A 52 4.49 9.77 -6.98
C ALA A 52 3.17 10.54 -6.86
N TRP A 53 2.88 10.99 -5.64
CA TRP A 53 1.97 12.12 -5.44
C TRP A 53 2.74 13.43 -5.63
N THR A 54 2.40 14.18 -6.66
CA THR A 54 3.00 15.48 -7.00
C THR A 54 2.00 16.62 -6.82
N GLY A 55 2.52 17.85 -6.74
CA GLY A 55 1.69 19.06 -6.74
C GLY A 55 0.84 19.25 -5.48
N ASN A 56 -0.28 19.97 -5.63
CA ASN A 56 -1.23 20.27 -4.57
C ASN A 56 -2.55 19.54 -4.83
N SER A 57 -2.99 18.71 -3.88
CA SER A 57 -4.25 17.98 -3.95
C SER A 57 -5.49 18.82 -3.60
N GLY A 58 -5.33 20.09 -3.20
CA GLY A 58 -6.44 20.97 -2.78
C GLY A 58 -6.99 20.67 -1.39
N GLY A 59 -6.33 19.81 -0.62
CA GLY A 59 -6.77 19.31 0.69
C GLY A 59 -6.32 17.87 0.92
N PHE A 60 -6.74 17.26 2.03
CA PHE A 60 -6.49 15.85 2.26
C PHE A 60 -7.29 14.98 1.27
N ILE A 61 -6.63 13.98 0.70
CA ILE A 61 -7.25 12.94 -0.11
C ILE A 61 -7.18 11.60 0.62
N SER A 62 -8.18 10.75 0.43
CA SER A 62 -8.13 9.38 0.95
C SER A 62 -7.34 8.49 0.01
N THR A 63 -6.31 7.84 0.54
CA THR A 63 -5.51 6.83 -0.16
C THR A 63 -5.73 5.47 0.49
N THR A 64 -6.12 4.48 -0.31
CA THR A 64 -6.22 3.08 0.15
C THR A 64 -5.29 2.22 -0.68
N VAL A 65 -4.40 1.49 0.00
CA VAL A 65 -3.37 0.65 -0.61
C VAL A 65 -3.63 -0.79 -0.21
N ASN A 66 -3.74 -1.66 -1.21
CA ASN A 66 -3.65 -3.09 -0.98
C ASN A 66 -2.16 -3.43 -0.88
N LEU A 67 -1.70 -3.77 0.33
CA LEU A 67 -0.33 -4.18 0.55
C LEU A 67 -0.05 -5.51 -0.18
N PRO A 68 1.18 -5.71 -0.69
CA PRO A 68 1.55 -6.99 -1.29
C PRO A 68 1.45 -8.10 -0.24
N TYR A 69 1.12 -9.32 -0.69
CA TYR A 69 1.15 -10.48 0.20
C TYR A 69 2.58 -10.75 0.64
N SER A 70 2.87 -10.55 1.93
CA SER A 70 4.18 -10.79 2.50
C SER A 70 4.07 -11.41 3.88
N SER A 71 5.07 -12.20 4.26
CA SER A 71 5.30 -12.54 5.66
C SER A 71 5.63 -11.27 6.43
N LEU A 72 4.96 -11.05 7.56
CA LEU A 72 5.31 -10.01 8.53
C LEU A 72 6.62 -10.40 9.25
N PRO A 73 7.38 -9.42 9.79
CA PRO A 73 7.08 -7.99 9.88
C PRO A 73 7.36 -7.20 8.59
N ILE A 74 6.72 -6.03 8.47
CA ILE A 74 6.99 -5.04 7.42
C ILE A 74 7.26 -3.67 8.06
N ILE A 75 8.03 -2.82 7.37
CA ILE A 75 8.18 -1.39 7.71
C ILE A 75 7.70 -0.56 6.52
N LEU A 76 6.78 0.37 6.78
CA LEU A 76 6.31 1.32 5.78
C LEU A 76 7.04 2.66 5.96
N ARG A 77 7.37 3.30 4.84
CA ARG A 77 8.00 4.63 4.81
C ARG A 77 7.29 5.54 3.82
N TRP A 78 6.85 6.68 4.30
CA TRP A 78 6.44 7.81 3.47
C TRP A 78 7.67 8.68 3.25
N ARG A 79 8.07 8.85 1.98
CA ARG A 79 9.27 9.61 1.62
C ARG A 79 8.89 10.74 0.67
N MET A 80 9.25 11.96 1.02
CA MET A 80 9.13 13.12 0.15
C MET A 80 10.51 13.47 -0.41
N GLY A 81 10.55 13.83 -1.69
CA GLY A 81 11.71 14.41 -2.36
C GLY A 81 11.30 15.69 -3.06
N SER A 82 12.12 16.72 -2.95
CA SER A 82 11.97 17.96 -3.70
C SER A 82 13.02 18.09 -4.78
N ASP A 83 12.74 18.87 -5.81
CA ASP A 83 13.77 19.35 -6.73
C ASP A 83 14.70 20.37 -6.03
N SER A 84 15.68 20.90 -6.77
CA SER A 84 16.64 21.88 -6.29
C SER A 84 16.20 23.33 -6.46
N SER A 85 14.95 23.56 -6.88
CA SER A 85 14.45 24.87 -7.22
C SER A 85 13.08 25.15 -6.58
N VAL A 86 12.35 26.14 -7.11
CA VAL A 86 10.99 26.59 -6.75
C VAL A 86 10.39 25.98 -5.48
N SER A 87 10.28 26.79 -4.42
CA SER A 87 9.63 26.34 -3.19
C SER A 87 8.11 26.23 -3.34
N GLY A 88 7.52 25.25 -2.66
CA GLY A 88 6.09 25.13 -2.46
C GLY A 88 5.79 24.67 -1.04
N GLU A 89 4.51 24.62 -0.68
CA GLU A 89 4.13 24.06 0.62
C GLU A 89 4.55 22.59 0.78
N GLY A 90 4.77 22.13 2.01
CA GLY A 90 5.16 20.74 2.27
C GLY A 90 4.08 19.70 1.99
N TRP A 91 4.43 18.45 2.25
CA TRP A 91 3.52 17.29 2.21
C TRP A 91 3.11 16.87 3.61
N ARG A 92 1.89 16.33 3.75
CA ARG A 92 1.33 15.91 5.03
C ARG A 92 0.66 14.56 4.86
N VAL A 93 0.87 13.68 5.83
CA VAL A 93 0.23 12.37 5.95
C VAL A 93 -0.45 12.34 7.31
N ASP A 94 -1.70 11.92 7.34
CA ASP A 94 -2.48 11.85 8.58
C ASP A 94 -3.45 10.67 8.52
N SER A 95 -3.95 10.25 9.68
CA SER A 95 -4.96 9.18 9.85
C SER A 95 -4.54 7.84 9.24
N VAL A 96 -3.32 7.39 9.55
CA VAL A 96 -2.80 6.11 9.08
C VAL A 96 -3.41 4.95 9.86
N ALA A 97 -4.04 4.02 9.14
CA ALA A 97 -4.56 2.77 9.68
C ALA A 97 -4.10 1.58 8.81
N ILE A 98 -3.77 0.46 9.47
CA ILE A 98 -3.44 -0.80 8.81
C ILE A 98 -4.49 -1.83 9.23
N THR A 99 -5.13 -2.45 8.25
CA THR A 99 -6.18 -3.45 8.49
C THR A 99 -5.74 -4.80 7.94
N ILE A 100 -5.81 -5.83 8.78
CA ILE A 100 -5.62 -7.22 8.36
C ILE A 100 -7.00 -7.86 8.33
N PRO A 101 -7.50 -8.31 7.16
CA PRO A 101 -8.78 -8.99 7.10
C PRO A 101 -8.71 -10.27 7.94
N CYS A 102 -9.68 -10.43 8.84
CA CYS A 102 -9.82 -11.67 9.60
C CYS A 102 -10.11 -12.81 8.63
N PRO A 103 -9.42 -13.96 8.71
CA PRO A 103 -9.78 -15.11 7.90
C PRO A 103 -11.25 -15.50 8.19
N PRO A 104 -12.03 -15.91 7.18
CA PRO A 104 -13.37 -16.39 7.40
C PRO A 104 -13.35 -17.60 8.36
N PRO A 105 -14.40 -17.81 9.17
CA PRO A 105 -14.47 -18.99 10.03
C PRO A 105 -14.34 -20.25 9.17
N PRO A 106 -13.73 -21.33 9.70
CA PRO A 106 -13.67 -22.60 8.99
C PRO A 106 -15.08 -23.01 8.54
N PRO A 107 -15.27 -23.56 7.33
CA PRO A 107 -16.56 -24.09 6.94
C PRO A 107 -17.02 -25.07 8.02
N THR A 108 -18.21 -24.85 8.55
CA THR A 108 -18.81 -25.72 9.57
C THR A 108 -18.82 -27.13 8.99
N GLY A 109 -18.13 -28.06 9.63
CA GLY A 109 -18.06 -29.45 9.17
C GLY A 109 -19.47 -29.95 8.93
N ARG A 110 -19.78 -30.33 7.67
CA ARG A 110 -21.07 -30.91 7.30
C ARG A 110 -21.28 -32.09 8.24
N GLY A 111 -22.32 -32.03 9.07
CA GLY A 111 -22.59 -33.04 10.10
C GLY A 111 -22.43 -34.44 9.51
N ARG A 112 -21.65 -35.27 10.19
CA ARG A 112 -21.46 -36.69 9.85
C ARG A 112 -22.83 -37.29 9.55
N PRO A 113 -23.06 -37.92 8.38
CA PRO A 113 -24.34 -38.58 8.12
C PRO A 113 -24.62 -39.57 9.23
N THR A 114 -25.79 -39.48 9.84
CA THR A 114 -26.28 -40.44 10.82
C THR A 114 -26.20 -41.83 10.19
N PRO A 115 -25.61 -42.85 10.84
CA PRO A 115 -25.66 -44.20 10.33
C PRO A 115 -27.12 -44.62 10.19
N HIS A 116 -27.52 -45.01 8.99
CA HIS A 116 -28.84 -45.58 8.76
C HIS A 116 -28.94 -46.91 9.54
N PRO A 117 -30.00 -47.14 10.33
CA PRO A 117 -30.14 -48.40 11.05
C PRO A 117 -30.20 -49.57 10.06
N ARG A 118 -29.39 -50.61 10.33
CA ARG A 118 -29.35 -51.84 9.54
C ARG A 118 -30.67 -52.60 9.73
N PRO A 119 -31.40 -53.00 8.66
CA PRO A 119 -32.57 -53.85 8.82
C PRO A 119 -32.17 -55.21 9.40
N THR A 120 -32.93 -55.69 10.39
CA THR A 120 -32.80 -57.03 10.96
C THR A 120 -33.36 -58.06 9.96
N PRO A 121 -32.67 -59.19 9.68
CA PRO A 121 -33.23 -60.27 8.88
C PRO A 121 -34.28 -61.05 9.68
N HIS A 122 -35.37 -61.42 9.01
CA HIS A 122 -36.34 -62.42 9.47
C HIS A 122 -35.90 -63.83 9.09
#